data_AF-A0A1W7CW56-F1
#
_entry.id   AF-A0A1W7CW56-F1
#
_cell.length_a   1.000
_cell.length_b   1.000
_cell.length_c   1.000
_cell.angle_alpha   90.00
_cell.angle_beta   90.00
_cell.angle_gamma   90.00
#
_symmetry.space_group_name_H-M   'P 1'
#
loop_
_entity.id
_entity.type
_entity.pdbx_description
1 polymer ?
#
loop_
_entity_poly.entity_id
_entity_poly.type
_entity_poly.pdbx_seq_one_letter_code
_entity_poly.pdbx_strand_id
1 'polypeptide(L)'
;MARLRHTIDLTSVSRRHVERSVDVAHGVVARLRADGGTLRAPDGRAVEEIALRSGEHLRPGARYGLVDGEGQTVEAELLAWDRVRGSGVRVAAAEPAHLSPESGRSSSARMASTLWLRSAERPRRVELSLDGALVRPDGRRLRLRWFTLSGVLDLTRWWEAVEGPGQPGRPALVVRARHPILRAAVHAGPRPGPDGTWRLDVVVMVRGRGLARPVAAVPLLVTRRMMHRALGRALARLAEDWDHGIVPEFERDPEDLSRRLLDHLCTPRPGTPPAAEGRGGARD
;
A
#
# COMPACT_ATOMS: atom_id res chain seq x y z
N MET A 1 22.28 -7.27 -17.15
CA MET A 1 20.86 -7.05 -16.83
C MET A 1 20.28 -8.41 -16.54
N ALA A 2 19.67 -8.60 -15.38
CA ALA A 2 19.03 -9.86 -15.02
C ALA A 2 17.54 -9.77 -15.37
N ARG A 3 17.01 -10.79 -16.03
CA ARG A 3 15.58 -10.95 -16.28
C ARG A 3 15.14 -12.27 -15.66
N LEU A 4 14.16 -12.19 -14.77
CA LEU A 4 13.56 -13.32 -14.08
C LEU A 4 12.11 -13.37 -14.54
N ARG A 5 11.64 -14.57 -14.91
CA ARG A 5 10.23 -14.82 -15.22
C ARG A 5 9.72 -15.81 -14.20
N HIS A 6 8.52 -15.57 -13.68
CA HIS A 6 7.83 -16.48 -12.79
C HIS A 6 6.34 -16.36 -13.08
N THR A 7 5.62 -17.44 -12.87
CA THR A 7 4.17 -17.49 -13.04
C THR A 7 3.59 -18.06 -11.77
N ILE A 8 2.52 -17.44 -11.29
CA ILE A 8 1.74 -17.93 -10.15
C ILE A 8 0.28 -18.02 -10.56
N ASP A 9 -0.45 -18.91 -9.91
CA ASP A 9 -1.90 -18.99 -10.01
C ASP A 9 -2.50 -18.27 -8.79
N LEU A 10 -3.56 -17.51 -9.01
CA LEU A 10 -4.28 -16.72 -8.02
C LEU A 10 -5.77 -17.03 -8.14
N THR A 11 -6.48 -17.06 -7.02
CA THR A 11 -7.94 -17.12 -7.05
C THR A 11 -8.49 -15.88 -7.75
N SER A 12 -9.40 -16.09 -8.70
CA SER A 12 -10.00 -15.00 -9.47
C SER A 12 -11.00 -14.21 -8.64
N VAL A 13 -11.03 -12.90 -8.79
CA VAL A 13 -12.06 -12.03 -8.21
C VAL A 13 -12.78 -11.29 -9.31
N SER A 14 -14.11 -11.40 -9.39
CA SER A 14 -14.84 -10.72 -10.46
C SER A 14 -14.66 -9.20 -10.41
N ARG A 15 -14.64 -8.56 -11.59
CA ARG A 15 -14.62 -7.09 -11.70
C ARG A 15 -15.70 -6.43 -10.85
N ARG A 16 -16.91 -6.99 -10.86
CA ARG A 16 -18.07 -6.49 -10.11
C ARG A 16 -17.84 -6.53 -8.60
N HIS A 17 -17.20 -7.59 -8.08
CA HIS A 17 -16.86 -7.68 -6.67
C HIS A 17 -15.86 -6.60 -6.27
N VAL A 18 -14.80 -6.40 -7.06
CA VAL A 18 -13.83 -5.32 -6.79
C VAL A 18 -14.48 -3.94 -6.82
N GLU A 19 -15.26 -3.63 -7.87
CA GLU A 19 -15.99 -2.36 -8.00
C GLU A 19 -16.89 -2.12 -6.77
N ARG A 20 -17.64 -3.14 -6.35
CA ARG A 20 -18.55 -3.06 -5.21
C ARG A 20 -17.82 -2.86 -3.88
N SER A 21 -16.75 -3.60 -3.61
CA SER A 21 -16.03 -3.49 -2.34
C SER A 21 -15.34 -2.14 -2.17
N VAL A 22 -14.77 -1.60 -3.25
CA VAL A 22 -14.18 -0.25 -3.24
C VAL A 22 -15.24 0.82 -2.99
N ASP A 23 -16.41 0.65 -3.62
CA ASP A 23 -17.55 1.53 -3.45
C ASP A 23 -18.07 1.56 -1.99
N VAL A 24 -18.17 0.38 -1.37
CA VAL A 24 -18.52 0.20 0.05
C VAL A 24 -17.48 0.85 0.95
N ALA A 25 -16.18 0.59 0.75
CA ALA A 25 -15.12 1.18 1.56
C ALA A 25 -15.14 2.72 1.48
N HIS A 26 -15.32 3.28 0.28
CA HIS A 26 -15.47 4.72 0.09
C HIS A 26 -16.73 5.25 0.79
N GLY A 27 -17.84 4.50 0.75
CA GLY A 27 -19.08 4.84 1.43
C GLY A 27 -18.97 4.84 2.95
N VAL A 28 -18.28 3.86 3.54
CA VAL A 28 -18.01 3.77 4.98
C VAL A 28 -17.25 4.99 5.46
N VAL A 29 -16.12 5.30 4.80
CA VAL A 29 -15.30 6.47 5.17
C VAL A 29 -16.10 7.77 5.00
N ALA A 30 -16.90 7.91 3.93
CA ALA A 30 -17.72 9.10 3.70
C ALA A 30 -18.81 9.34 4.75
N ARG A 31 -19.23 8.31 5.48
CA ARG A 31 -20.25 8.41 6.53
C ARG A 31 -19.67 8.79 7.88
N LEU A 32 -18.35 8.74 8.05
CA LEU A 32 -17.70 9.17 9.28
C LEU A 32 -17.89 10.67 9.48
N ARG A 33 -17.99 11.09 10.74
CA ARG A 33 -18.11 12.50 11.13
C ARG A 33 -16.95 12.88 12.02
N ALA A 34 -16.36 14.04 11.77
CA ALA A 34 -15.35 14.59 12.67
C ALA A 34 -16.03 15.41 13.77
N ASP A 35 -15.65 15.12 15.01
CA ASP A 35 -16.12 15.79 16.21
C ASP A 35 -14.90 16.01 17.12
N GLY A 36 -14.49 17.27 17.31
CA GLY A 36 -13.33 17.61 18.15
C GLY A 36 -11.99 16.97 17.70
N GLY A 37 -11.85 16.59 16.43
CA GLY A 37 -10.68 15.88 15.90
C GLY A 37 -10.77 14.35 15.96
N THR A 38 -11.76 13.80 16.67
CA THR A 38 -12.08 12.36 16.65
C THR A 38 -13.02 12.07 15.50
N LEU A 39 -12.80 10.97 14.78
CA LEU A 39 -13.76 10.49 13.79
C LEU A 39 -14.77 9.58 14.49
N ARG A 40 -16.04 9.73 14.17
CA ARG A 40 -17.14 8.92 14.72
C ARG A 40 -17.90 8.24 13.59
N ALA A 41 -18.22 6.97 13.82
CA ALA A 41 -19.12 6.21 12.97
C ALA A 41 -20.57 6.72 13.12
N PRO A 42 -21.46 6.41 12.16
CA PRO A 42 -22.87 6.81 12.22
C PRO A 42 -23.64 6.28 13.44
N ASP A 43 -23.18 5.16 14.02
CA ASP A 43 -23.72 4.56 15.24
C ASP A 43 -23.17 5.20 16.52
N GLY A 44 -22.36 6.25 16.41
CA GLY A 44 -21.79 7.03 17.51
C GLY A 44 -20.44 6.51 18.03
N ARG A 45 -20.01 5.30 17.63
CA ARG A 45 -18.72 4.74 18.05
C ARG A 45 -17.56 5.61 17.56
N ALA A 46 -16.54 5.77 18.40
CA ALA A 46 -15.32 6.44 17.99
C ALA A 46 -14.49 5.53 17.09
N VAL A 47 -13.89 6.12 16.06
CA VAL A 47 -12.86 5.47 15.26
C VAL A 47 -11.57 5.52 16.06
N GLU A 48 -10.97 4.35 16.22
CA GLU A 48 -9.71 4.16 16.91
C GLU A 48 -8.56 4.31 15.92
N GLU A 49 -7.38 4.68 16.45
CA GLU A 49 -6.13 4.79 15.69
C GLU A 49 -6.10 5.85 14.57
N ILE A 50 -7.21 6.54 14.29
CA ILE A 50 -7.31 7.59 13.27
C ILE A 50 -7.92 8.85 13.88
N ALA A 51 -7.14 9.92 13.94
CA ALA A 51 -7.60 11.23 14.40
C ALA A 51 -7.41 12.29 13.31
N LEU A 52 -8.43 13.13 13.09
CA LEU A 52 -8.31 14.32 12.26
C LEU A 52 -7.50 15.38 13.02
N ARG A 53 -6.30 15.70 12.51
CA ARG A 53 -5.37 16.65 13.11
C ARG A 53 -5.59 18.08 12.63
N SER A 54 -5.96 18.25 11.37
CA SER A 54 -6.24 19.56 10.79
C SER A 54 -7.07 19.46 9.51
N GLY A 55 -7.76 20.55 9.16
CA GLY A 55 -8.66 20.61 8.01
C GLY A 55 -10.05 20.05 8.30
N GLU A 56 -10.85 19.90 7.26
CA GLU A 56 -12.21 19.33 7.32
C GLU A 56 -12.18 17.89 6.81
N HIS A 57 -12.90 17.00 7.48
CA HIS A 57 -12.98 15.59 7.07
C HIS A 57 -13.35 15.45 5.59
N LEU A 58 -12.53 14.71 4.84
CA LEU A 58 -12.70 14.43 3.42
C LEU A 58 -12.57 15.63 2.48
N ARG A 59 -12.01 16.74 2.96
CA ARG A 59 -11.57 17.84 2.09
C ARG A 59 -10.10 17.69 1.70
N PRO A 60 -9.72 18.02 0.46
CA PRO A 60 -8.32 18.14 0.08
C PRO A 60 -7.55 19.03 1.07
N GLY A 61 -6.39 18.56 1.53
CA GLY A 61 -5.57 19.21 2.55
C GLY A 61 -5.85 18.74 3.99
N ALA A 62 -6.90 17.93 4.23
CA ALA A 62 -7.16 17.34 5.54
C ALA A 62 -6.00 16.43 5.97
N ARG A 63 -5.57 16.55 7.22
CA ARG A 63 -4.48 15.75 7.79
C ARG A 63 -4.98 14.87 8.91
N TYR A 64 -4.61 13.60 8.85
CA TYR A 64 -4.97 12.56 9.80
C TYR A 64 -3.70 12.04 10.46
N GLY A 65 -3.76 11.79 11.76
CA GLY A 65 -2.78 10.99 12.48
C GLY A 65 -3.28 9.55 12.53
N LEU A 66 -2.43 8.63 12.11
CA LEU A 66 -2.67 7.20 12.08
C LEU A 66 -1.73 6.52 13.08
N VAL A 67 -2.16 5.47 13.74
CA VAL A 67 -1.26 4.56 14.46
C VAL A 67 -1.06 3.33 13.58
N ASP A 68 0.19 3.03 13.22
CA ASP A 68 0.50 1.85 12.42
C ASP A 68 0.52 0.56 13.27
N GLY A 69 0.79 -0.57 12.62
CA GLY A 69 0.84 -1.88 13.29
C GLY A 69 1.95 -2.03 14.33
N GLU A 70 2.93 -1.13 14.34
CA GLU A 70 4.03 -1.08 15.31
C GLU A 70 3.77 -0.03 16.42
N GLY A 71 2.59 0.61 16.41
CA GLY A 71 2.25 1.66 17.36
C GLY A 71 2.86 3.02 17.02
N GLN A 72 3.49 3.18 15.86
CA GLN A 72 4.09 4.45 15.45
C GLN A 72 3.03 5.39 14.89
N THR A 73 3.14 6.67 15.22
CA THR A 73 2.26 7.69 14.65
C THR A 73 2.75 8.08 13.26
N VAL A 74 1.86 7.94 12.28
CA VAL A 74 2.09 8.29 10.87
C VAL A 74 1.12 9.39 10.48
N GLU A 75 1.57 10.37 9.68
CA GLU A 75 0.69 11.41 9.18
C GLU A 75 0.19 11.07 7.77
N ALA A 76 -1.11 11.25 7.54
CA ALA A 76 -1.73 11.12 6.23
C ALA A 76 -2.40 12.42 5.82
N GLU A 77 -2.10 12.91 4.63
CA GLU A 77 -2.71 14.08 4.00
C GLU A 77 -3.62 13.62 2.85
N LEU A 78 -4.88 14.05 2.89
CA LEU A 78 -5.82 13.80 1.81
C LEU A 78 -5.57 14.77 0.65
N LEU A 79 -5.21 14.24 -0.51
CA LEU A 79 -4.92 15.04 -1.71
C LEU A 79 -6.18 15.32 -2.54
N ALA A 80 -7.07 14.34 -2.59
CA ALA A 80 -8.35 14.43 -3.27
C ALA A 80 -9.30 13.39 -2.69
N TRP A 81 -10.60 13.70 -2.74
CA TRP A 81 -11.66 12.77 -2.41
C TRP A 81 -12.85 13.04 -3.31
N ASP A 82 -12.97 12.25 -4.36
CA ASP A 82 -14.04 12.35 -5.33
C ASP A 82 -14.33 10.97 -5.88
N ARG A 83 -15.58 10.55 -5.74
CA ARG A 83 -16.04 9.20 -6.09
C ARG A 83 -15.89 8.89 -7.59
N VAL A 84 -16.00 9.91 -8.44
CA VAL A 84 -15.94 9.78 -9.90
C VAL A 84 -14.54 10.10 -10.43
N ARG A 85 -13.93 11.21 -9.99
CA ARG A 85 -12.62 11.69 -10.48
C ARG A 85 -11.45 10.92 -9.87
N GLY A 86 -11.60 10.49 -8.61
CA GLY A 86 -10.62 9.71 -7.88
C GLY A 86 -10.23 10.31 -6.52
N SER A 87 -9.62 9.45 -5.72
CA SER A 87 -9.17 9.76 -4.37
C SER A 87 -7.68 9.58 -4.28
N GLY A 88 -7.02 10.46 -3.52
CA GLY A 88 -5.57 10.47 -3.37
C GLY A 88 -5.19 10.75 -1.93
N VAL A 89 -4.22 9.98 -1.41
CA VAL A 89 -3.68 10.17 -0.07
C VAL A 89 -2.16 10.16 -0.13
N ARG A 90 -1.54 11.06 0.62
CA ARG A 90 -0.10 11.05 0.88
C ARG A 90 0.12 10.63 2.32
N VAL A 91 1.01 9.68 2.55
CA VAL A 91 1.36 9.23 3.90
C VAL A 91 2.83 9.50 4.14
N ALA A 92 3.16 10.12 5.26
CA ALA A 92 4.54 10.42 5.65
C ALA A 92 4.81 9.81 7.02
N ALA A 93 5.83 8.95 7.07
CA ALA A 93 6.35 8.36 8.30
C ALA A 93 7.80 8.80 8.50
N ALA A 94 8.13 9.14 9.74
CA ALA A 94 9.50 9.40 10.16
C ALA A 94 9.80 8.53 11.38
N GLU A 95 10.61 7.50 11.17
CA GLU A 95 11.07 6.67 12.26
C GLU A 95 12.25 7.36 12.94
N PRO A 96 12.16 7.68 14.24
CA PRO A 96 13.24 8.33 14.96
C PRO A 96 14.44 7.40 15.12
N ALA A 97 15.62 8.00 15.26
CA ALA A 97 16.84 7.27 15.53
C ALA A 97 16.79 6.65 16.94
N HIS A 98 16.67 5.32 17.03
CA HIS A 98 16.74 4.61 18.31
C HIS A 98 18.18 4.28 18.69
N LEU A 99 18.52 4.43 19.98
CA LEU A 99 19.75 3.88 20.55
C LEU A 99 19.49 2.41 20.86
N SER A 100 20.08 1.50 20.09
CA SER A 100 20.08 0.08 20.43
C SER A 100 21.30 -0.23 21.30
N PRO A 101 21.16 -0.99 22.40
CA PRO A 101 22.28 -1.40 23.25
C PRO A 101 23.35 -2.20 22.49
N GLU A 102 22.95 -2.93 21.44
CA GLU A 102 23.83 -3.84 20.69
C GLU A 102 24.44 -3.23 19.42
N SER A 103 23.81 -2.21 18.83
CA SER A 103 24.20 -1.69 17.50
C SER A 103 24.48 -0.18 17.45
N GLY A 104 24.44 0.50 18.59
CA GLY A 104 24.67 1.94 18.69
C GLY A 104 23.47 2.78 18.22
N ARG A 105 23.71 4.05 17.87
CA ARG A 105 22.65 4.97 17.39
C ARG A 105 22.21 4.59 15.98
N SER A 106 20.98 4.08 15.85
CA SER A 106 20.34 3.86 14.55
C SER A 106 20.17 5.18 13.80
N SER A 107 20.16 5.14 12.47
CA SER A 107 19.83 6.32 11.65
C SER A 107 18.32 6.45 11.55
N SER A 108 17.78 7.68 11.55
CA SER A 108 16.35 7.88 11.34
C SER A 108 15.96 7.55 9.90
N ALA A 109 14.79 6.94 9.72
CA ALA A 109 14.23 6.66 8.41
C ALA A 109 13.13 7.68 8.09
N ARG A 110 13.07 8.16 6.85
CA ARG A 110 11.95 8.94 6.35
C ARG A 110 11.34 8.23 5.16
N MET A 111 10.03 8.05 5.20
CA MET A 111 9.24 7.45 4.15
C MET A 111 8.08 8.37 3.80
N ALA A 112 7.91 8.63 2.51
CA ALA A 112 6.76 9.34 1.98
C ALA A 112 6.14 8.49 0.89
N SER A 113 4.88 8.13 1.03
CA SER A 113 4.10 7.42 0.02
C SER A 113 2.95 8.28 -0.48
N THR A 114 2.50 8.01 -1.69
CA THR A 114 1.34 8.64 -2.29
C THR A 114 0.58 7.57 -3.06
N LEU A 115 -0.67 7.37 -2.70
CA LEU A 115 -1.59 6.43 -3.32
C LEU A 115 -2.71 7.20 -4.01
N TRP A 116 -2.98 6.87 -5.27
CA TRP A 116 -4.09 7.39 -6.04
C TRP A 116 -4.96 6.25 -6.55
N LEU A 117 -6.26 6.40 -6.39
CA LEU A 117 -7.28 5.56 -6.99
C LEU A 117 -8.10 6.42 -7.95
N ARG A 118 -8.15 6.06 -9.23
CA ARG A 118 -8.95 6.74 -10.26
C ARG A 118 -10.34 6.11 -10.32
N SER A 119 -11.33 6.89 -9.87
CA SER A 119 -12.74 6.50 -9.66
C SER A 119 -12.90 5.40 -8.60
N ALA A 120 -13.75 5.63 -7.61
CA ALA A 120 -14.12 4.63 -6.61
C ALA A 120 -15.26 3.73 -7.11
N GLU A 121 -16.23 4.30 -7.85
CA GLU A 121 -17.37 3.55 -8.43
C GLU A 121 -16.94 2.55 -9.49
N ARG A 122 -15.97 2.93 -10.34
CA ARG A 122 -15.42 2.07 -11.39
C ARG A 122 -13.90 2.20 -11.39
N PRO A 123 -13.20 1.54 -10.46
CA PRO A 123 -11.75 1.59 -10.35
C PRO A 123 -11.07 1.30 -11.68
N ARG A 124 -10.41 2.33 -12.24
CA ARG A 124 -9.70 2.19 -13.53
C ARG A 124 -8.22 2.02 -13.35
N ARG A 125 -7.66 2.73 -12.36
CA ARG A 125 -6.22 2.81 -12.19
C ARG A 125 -5.85 3.08 -10.75
N VAL A 126 -4.89 2.31 -10.25
CA VAL A 126 -4.23 2.56 -8.97
C VAL A 126 -2.79 2.97 -9.24
N GLU A 127 -2.36 4.08 -8.65
CA GLU A 127 -0.99 4.58 -8.75
C GLU A 127 -0.40 4.69 -7.35
N LEU A 128 0.79 4.15 -7.17
CA LEU A 128 1.55 4.21 -5.92
C LEU A 128 2.89 4.85 -6.20
N SER A 129 3.29 5.82 -5.39
CA SER A 129 4.66 6.31 -5.33
C SER A 129 5.14 6.20 -3.88
N LEU A 130 6.37 5.78 -3.67
CA LEU A 130 6.98 5.66 -2.35
C LEU A 130 8.44 6.08 -2.46
N ASP A 131 8.84 7.03 -1.63
CA ASP A 131 10.20 7.49 -1.48
C ASP A 131 10.66 7.20 -0.06
N GLY A 132 11.74 6.42 0.06
CA GLY A 132 12.35 6.07 1.33
C GLY A 132 13.81 6.52 1.37
N ALA A 133 14.24 7.09 2.49
CA ALA A 133 15.64 7.42 2.71
C ALA A 133 16.00 7.30 4.18
N LEU A 134 17.19 6.77 4.45
CA LEU A 134 17.83 6.96 5.75
C LEU A 134 18.39 8.38 5.79
N VAL A 135 18.11 9.08 6.87
CA VAL A 135 18.60 10.44 7.12
C VAL A 135 19.56 10.43 8.30
N ARG A 136 20.56 11.30 8.20
CA ARG A 136 21.49 11.59 9.30
C ARG A 136 20.78 12.41 10.38
N PRO A 137 21.38 12.51 11.57
CA PRO A 137 20.93 13.45 12.61
C PRO A 137 20.86 14.92 12.11
N ASP A 138 21.71 15.30 11.14
CA ASP A 138 21.70 16.62 10.49
C ASP A 138 20.57 16.81 9.45
N GLY A 139 19.69 15.81 9.29
CA GLY A 139 18.57 15.81 8.35
C GLY A 139 18.94 15.50 6.89
N ARG A 140 20.23 15.38 6.56
CA ARG A 140 20.68 15.06 5.19
C ARG A 140 20.50 13.57 4.90
N ARG A 141 20.07 13.25 3.68
CA ARG A 141 19.94 11.85 3.21
C ARG A 141 21.30 11.17 3.19
N LEU A 142 21.39 9.97 3.74
CA LEU A 142 22.59 9.14 3.63
C LEU A 142 22.81 8.73 2.17
N ARG A 143 24.00 9.04 1.67
CA ARG A 143 24.43 8.67 0.32
C ARG A 143 24.30 7.15 0.17
N LEU A 144 23.77 6.71 -0.98
CA LEU A 144 23.50 5.30 -1.30
C LEU A 144 22.38 4.61 -0.50
N ARG A 145 21.76 5.26 0.50
CA ARG A 145 20.71 4.66 1.35
C ARG A 145 19.35 5.33 1.13
N TRP A 146 18.92 5.37 -0.13
CA TRP A 146 17.60 5.83 -0.52
C TRP A 146 17.03 4.95 -1.62
N PHE A 147 15.72 4.91 -1.72
CA PHE A 147 15.02 4.25 -2.81
C PHE A 147 13.76 5.03 -3.19
N THR A 148 13.37 4.88 -4.44
CA THR A 148 12.07 5.33 -4.95
C THR A 148 11.37 4.14 -5.59
N LEU A 149 10.12 3.91 -5.25
CA LEU A 149 9.23 2.91 -5.84
C LEU A 149 8.06 3.65 -6.49
N SER A 150 7.71 3.28 -7.72
CA SER A 150 6.50 3.75 -8.39
C SER A 150 5.77 2.58 -9.02
N GLY A 151 4.52 2.36 -8.63
CA GLY A 151 3.64 1.30 -9.14
C GLY A 151 2.43 1.87 -9.86
N VAL A 152 2.01 1.22 -10.93
CA VAL A 152 0.76 1.49 -11.63
C VAL A 152 0.06 0.16 -11.90
N LEU A 153 -1.17 0.03 -11.44
CA LEU A 153 -2.10 -1.05 -11.80
C LEU A 153 -3.22 -0.44 -12.65
N ASP A 154 -3.30 -0.84 -13.91
CA ASP A 154 -4.36 -0.50 -14.85
C ASP A 154 -5.42 -1.61 -14.80
N LEU A 155 -6.50 -1.35 -14.07
CA LEU A 155 -7.57 -2.32 -13.84
C LEU A 155 -8.40 -2.54 -15.11
N THR A 156 -8.55 -1.52 -15.96
CA THR A 156 -9.21 -1.68 -17.26
C THR A 156 -8.47 -2.72 -18.09
N ARG A 157 -7.15 -2.62 -18.19
CA ARG A 157 -6.33 -3.62 -18.88
C ARG A 157 -6.29 -4.97 -18.16
N TRP A 158 -6.34 -4.97 -16.83
CA TRP A 158 -6.39 -6.20 -16.05
C TRP A 158 -7.61 -7.03 -16.47
N TRP A 159 -8.78 -6.40 -16.53
CA TRP A 159 -10.04 -7.04 -16.92
C TRP A 159 -10.05 -7.43 -18.40
N GLU A 160 -9.59 -6.55 -19.30
CA GLU A 160 -9.45 -6.87 -20.72
C GLU A 160 -8.56 -8.11 -20.97
N ALA A 161 -7.51 -8.30 -20.16
CA ALA A 161 -6.59 -9.43 -20.32
C ALA A 161 -7.15 -10.77 -19.84
N VAL A 162 -8.10 -10.78 -18.90
CA VAL A 162 -8.75 -12.01 -18.41
C VAL A 162 -10.09 -12.30 -19.07
N GLU A 163 -10.81 -11.28 -19.56
CA GLU A 163 -12.10 -11.42 -20.24
C GLU A 163 -11.95 -11.46 -21.77
N GLY A 164 -10.90 -10.84 -22.32
CA GLY A 164 -10.67 -10.73 -23.76
C GLY A 164 -9.97 -11.94 -24.39
N PRO A 165 -9.93 -12.00 -25.74
CA PRO A 165 -9.20 -13.05 -26.45
C PRO A 165 -7.71 -12.92 -26.11
N GLY A 166 -7.20 -13.84 -25.30
CA GLY A 166 -5.96 -13.80 -24.50
C GLY A 166 -4.64 -13.47 -25.23
N GLN A 167 -4.58 -12.32 -25.89
CA GLN A 167 -3.39 -11.80 -26.54
C GLN A 167 -2.54 -11.06 -25.49
N PRO A 168 -1.21 -11.30 -25.46
CA PRO A 168 -0.32 -10.60 -24.56
C PRO A 168 -0.22 -9.13 -24.96
N GLY A 169 -1.06 -8.30 -24.34
CA GLY A 169 -1.05 -6.85 -24.46
C GLY A 169 0.02 -6.17 -23.61
N ARG A 170 -0.12 -4.85 -23.43
CA ARG A 170 0.70 -4.08 -22.48
C ARG A 170 0.47 -4.59 -21.05
N PRO A 171 1.49 -4.63 -20.18
CA PRO A 171 1.33 -5.13 -18.82
C PRO A 171 0.30 -4.32 -18.04
N ALA A 172 -0.59 -5.00 -17.33
CA ALA A 172 -1.62 -4.39 -16.48
C ALA A 172 -1.02 -3.82 -15.19
N LEU A 173 0.03 -4.47 -14.65
CA LEU A 173 0.79 -4.00 -13.50
C LEU A 173 2.22 -3.66 -13.90
N VAL A 174 2.66 -2.45 -13.55
CA VAL A 174 4.05 -1.99 -13.72
C VAL A 174 4.54 -1.36 -12.45
N VAL A 175 5.54 -1.98 -11.81
CA VAL A 175 6.25 -1.43 -10.65
C VAL A 175 7.68 -1.14 -11.04
N ARG A 176 8.21 0.03 -10.64
CA ARG A 176 9.59 0.44 -10.89
C ARG A 176 10.22 0.83 -9.57
N ALA A 177 11.37 0.24 -9.27
CA ALA A 177 12.20 0.62 -8.13
C ALA A 177 13.50 1.25 -8.64
N ARG A 178 13.89 2.35 -8.02
CA ARG A 178 15.17 3.03 -8.24
C ARG A 178 15.93 3.04 -6.94
N HIS A 179 17.16 2.58 -7.01
CA HIS A 179 18.14 2.64 -5.95
C HIS A 179 19.44 3.24 -6.54
N PRO A 180 20.33 3.82 -5.73
CA PRO A 180 21.62 4.34 -6.18
C PRO A 180 22.45 3.34 -6.98
N ILE A 181 22.44 2.07 -6.56
CA ILE A 181 23.25 0.99 -7.14
C ILE A 181 22.49 0.23 -8.24
N LEU A 182 21.16 0.11 -8.12
CA LEU A 182 20.35 -0.72 -9.01
C LEU A 182 19.03 -0.08 -9.40
N ARG A 183 18.46 -0.52 -10.50
CA ARG A 183 17.09 -0.25 -10.91
C ARG A 183 16.40 -1.59 -11.12
N ALA A 184 15.17 -1.71 -10.63
CA ALA A 184 14.33 -2.85 -10.88
C ALA A 184 13.01 -2.41 -11.52
N ALA A 185 12.44 -3.28 -12.34
CA ALA A 185 11.10 -3.12 -12.86
C ALA A 185 10.40 -4.47 -12.82
N VAL A 186 9.16 -4.49 -12.34
CA VAL A 186 8.27 -5.65 -12.32
C VAL A 186 7.13 -5.33 -13.26
N HIS A 187 6.93 -6.20 -14.24
CA HIS A 187 5.75 -6.17 -15.09
C HIS A 187 4.94 -7.42 -14.78
N ALA A 188 3.64 -7.28 -14.58
CA ALA A 188 2.73 -8.41 -14.46
C ALA A 188 1.47 -8.19 -15.31
N GLY A 189 0.94 -9.26 -15.85
CA GLY A 189 -0.31 -9.28 -16.58
C GLY A 189 -1.06 -10.57 -16.26
N PRO A 190 -2.34 -10.49 -15.92
CA PRO A 190 -3.13 -11.69 -15.69
C PRO A 190 -3.46 -12.34 -17.03
N ARG A 191 -3.67 -13.64 -17.02
CA ARG A 191 -4.28 -14.39 -18.11
C ARG A 191 -5.25 -15.42 -17.52
N PRO A 192 -6.23 -15.87 -18.30
CA PRO A 192 -7.09 -16.97 -17.88
C PRO A 192 -6.25 -18.19 -17.52
N GLY A 193 -6.45 -18.68 -16.30
CA GLY A 193 -5.88 -19.93 -15.81
C GLY A 193 -6.85 -21.11 -16.03
N PRO A 194 -6.42 -22.34 -15.72
CA PRO A 194 -7.34 -23.47 -15.62
C PRO A 194 -8.35 -23.24 -14.49
N ASP A 195 -9.53 -23.84 -14.62
CA ASP A 195 -10.54 -23.91 -13.55
C ASP A 195 -11.02 -22.54 -13.03
N GLY A 196 -11.01 -21.51 -13.88
CA GLY A 196 -11.48 -20.17 -13.53
C GLY A 196 -10.50 -19.33 -12.73
N THR A 197 -9.31 -19.84 -12.39
CA THR A 197 -8.25 -19.09 -11.72
C THR A 197 -7.61 -18.04 -12.63
N TRP A 198 -6.87 -17.10 -12.05
CA TRP A 198 -5.96 -16.24 -12.81
C TRP A 198 -4.57 -16.79 -12.77
N ARG A 199 -3.93 -16.86 -13.93
CA ARG A 199 -2.51 -17.09 -14.02
C ARG A 199 -1.81 -15.76 -14.22
N LEU A 200 -0.92 -15.38 -13.31
CA LEU A 200 -0.22 -14.11 -13.34
C LEU A 200 1.21 -14.33 -13.86
N ASP A 201 1.51 -13.80 -15.04
CA ASP A 201 2.86 -13.83 -15.58
C ASP A 201 3.66 -12.62 -15.08
N VAL A 202 4.64 -12.89 -14.21
CA VAL A 202 5.48 -11.88 -13.55
C VAL A 202 6.87 -11.86 -14.18
N VAL A 203 7.27 -10.69 -14.66
CA VAL A 203 8.60 -10.44 -15.22
C VAL A 203 9.32 -9.40 -14.37
N VAL A 204 10.39 -9.81 -13.72
CA VAL A 204 11.27 -8.93 -12.95
C VAL A 204 12.54 -8.65 -13.75
N MET A 205 12.84 -7.38 -13.95
CA MET A 205 14.02 -6.89 -14.65
C MET A 205 14.89 -6.09 -13.68
N VAL A 206 16.14 -6.50 -13.49
CA VAL A 206 17.09 -5.83 -12.59
C VAL A 206 18.35 -5.42 -13.34
N ARG A 207 18.81 -4.18 -13.11
CA ARG A 207 19.97 -3.62 -13.78
C ARG A 207 20.77 -2.72 -12.84
N GLY A 208 22.10 -2.88 -12.82
CA GLY A 208 23.00 -1.95 -12.13
C GLY A 208 23.00 -0.54 -12.76
N ARG A 209 23.32 0.49 -11.96
CA ARG A 209 23.33 1.89 -12.40
C ARG A 209 24.72 2.52 -12.30
N GLY A 210 25.11 3.33 -13.29
CA GLY A 210 26.37 4.09 -13.29
C GLY A 210 27.61 3.20 -13.20
N LEU A 211 28.63 3.66 -12.48
CA LEU A 211 29.88 2.94 -12.22
C LEU A 211 29.68 1.62 -11.45
N ALA A 212 28.52 1.42 -10.82
CA ALA A 212 28.17 0.15 -10.19
C ALA A 212 27.71 -0.91 -11.21
N ARG A 213 27.64 -0.63 -12.52
CA ARG A 213 27.29 -1.65 -13.54
C ARG A 213 28.20 -2.88 -13.51
N PRO A 214 29.54 -2.76 -13.58
CA PRO A 214 30.42 -3.92 -13.49
C PRO A 214 30.36 -4.60 -12.12
N VAL A 215 30.33 -3.81 -11.03
CA VAL A 215 30.25 -4.32 -9.65
C VAL A 215 28.95 -5.06 -9.35
N ALA A 216 27.82 -4.63 -9.92
CA ALA A 216 26.54 -5.31 -9.75
C ALA A 216 26.37 -6.51 -10.70
N ALA A 217 27.06 -6.54 -11.84
CA ALA A 217 26.89 -7.60 -12.83
C ALA A 217 27.35 -8.97 -12.31
N VAL A 218 28.50 -9.03 -11.63
CA VAL A 218 29.08 -10.29 -11.13
C VAL A 218 28.22 -10.91 -10.02
N PRO A 219 27.83 -10.19 -8.95
CA PRO A 219 26.93 -10.74 -7.93
C PRO A 219 25.56 -11.11 -8.50
N LEU A 220 25.00 -10.34 -9.45
CA LEU A 220 23.68 -10.64 -10.03
C LEU A 220 23.66 -11.95 -10.82
N LEU A 221 24.78 -12.36 -11.42
CA LEU A 221 24.87 -13.65 -12.12
C LEU A 221 24.89 -14.81 -11.11
N VAL A 222 25.72 -14.70 -10.07
CA VAL A 222 25.85 -15.73 -9.02
C VAL A 222 24.56 -15.84 -8.19
N THR A 223 23.94 -14.71 -7.86
CA THR A 223 22.73 -14.67 -7.03
C THR A 223 21.45 -14.95 -7.82
N ARG A 224 21.50 -15.13 -9.14
CA ARG A 224 20.31 -15.33 -9.98
C ARG A 224 19.42 -16.47 -9.49
N ARG A 225 20.01 -17.62 -9.13
CA ARG A 225 19.27 -18.78 -8.62
C ARG A 225 18.64 -18.50 -7.24
N MET A 226 19.36 -17.78 -6.38
CA MET A 226 18.85 -17.33 -5.09
C MET A 226 17.71 -16.33 -5.25
N MET A 227 17.83 -15.38 -6.18
CA MET A 227 16.79 -14.41 -6.50
C MET A 227 15.54 -15.08 -7.06
N HIS A 228 15.69 -16.09 -7.93
CA HIS A 228 14.55 -16.88 -8.40
C HIS A 228 13.83 -17.58 -7.24
N ARG A 229 14.55 -18.20 -6.31
CA ARG A 229 13.97 -18.84 -5.13
C ARG A 229 13.31 -17.83 -4.18
N ALA A 230 13.93 -16.67 -3.97
CA ALA A 230 13.38 -15.61 -3.14
C ALA A 230 12.11 -15.03 -3.77
N LEU A 231 12.13 -14.79 -5.08
CA LEU A 231 10.97 -14.32 -5.84
C LEU A 231 9.83 -15.35 -5.79
N GLY A 232 10.12 -16.63 -6.03
CA GLY A 232 9.10 -17.69 -5.94
C GLY A 232 8.47 -17.78 -4.55
N ARG A 233 9.28 -17.69 -3.48
CA ARG A 233 8.75 -17.65 -2.11
C ARG A 233 7.91 -16.41 -1.82
N ALA A 234 8.34 -15.23 -2.28
CA ALA A 234 7.59 -14.00 -2.08
C ALA A 234 6.26 -14.02 -2.85
N LEU A 235 6.25 -14.56 -4.07
CA LEU A 235 5.04 -14.69 -4.88
C LEU A 235 4.11 -15.79 -4.36
N ALA A 236 4.63 -16.88 -3.79
CA ALA A 236 3.82 -17.89 -3.13
C ALA A 236 3.13 -17.34 -1.88
N ARG A 237 3.85 -16.57 -1.04
CA ARG A 237 3.24 -15.86 0.10
C ARG A 237 2.19 -14.85 -0.35
N LEU A 238 2.46 -14.11 -1.42
CA LEU A 238 1.48 -13.20 -1.99
C LEU A 238 0.20 -13.94 -2.44
N ALA A 239 0.34 -15.13 -3.05
CA ALA A 239 -0.81 -15.93 -3.44
C ALA A 239 -1.59 -16.42 -2.20
N GLU A 240 -0.89 -16.89 -1.17
CA GLU A 240 -1.49 -17.32 0.09
C GLU A 240 -2.22 -16.17 0.82
N ASP A 241 -1.59 -15.00 0.91
CA ASP A 241 -2.18 -13.77 1.48
C ASP A 241 -3.37 -13.30 0.64
N TRP A 242 -3.31 -13.45 -0.68
CA TRP A 242 -4.41 -13.11 -1.59
C TRP A 242 -5.62 -14.03 -1.34
N ASP A 243 -5.40 -15.34 -1.35
CA ASP A 243 -6.46 -16.35 -1.22
C ASP A 243 -7.13 -16.32 0.16
N HIS A 244 -6.36 -16.13 1.24
CA HIS A 244 -6.91 -16.14 2.60
C HIS A 244 -7.26 -14.75 3.15
N GLY A 245 -6.55 -13.72 2.72
CA GLY A 245 -6.69 -12.37 3.27
C GLY A 245 -7.54 -11.44 2.43
N ILE A 246 -7.47 -11.55 1.09
CA ILE A 246 -8.03 -10.53 0.19
C ILE A 246 -9.29 -11.01 -0.52
N VAL A 247 -9.28 -12.22 -1.10
CA VAL A 247 -10.44 -12.80 -1.80
C VAL A 247 -11.67 -12.85 -0.90
N PRO A 248 -11.59 -13.34 0.36
CA PRO A 248 -12.77 -13.41 1.22
C PRO A 248 -13.34 -12.04 1.59
N GLU A 249 -12.57 -10.95 1.47
CA GLU A 249 -13.08 -9.60 1.70
C GLU A 249 -13.84 -9.06 0.48
N PHE A 250 -13.44 -9.46 -0.73
CA PHE A 250 -14.11 -9.05 -1.97
C PHE A 250 -15.41 -9.83 -2.24
N GLU A 251 -15.48 -11.08 -1.82
CA GLU A 251 -16.66 -11.94 -2.06
C GLU A 251 -17.79 -11.73 -1.04
N ARG A 252 -17.53 -10.95 0.02
CA ARG A 252 -18.54 -10.63 1.03
C ARG A 252 -19.73 -9.86 0.47
N ASP A 253 -20.86 -10.04 1.15
CA ASP A 253 -22.00 -9.16 0.98
C ASP A 253 -21.63 -7.70 1.38
N PRO A 254 -22.12 -6.68 0.66
CA PRO A 254 -21.82 -5.27 0.94
C PRO A 254 -22.13 -4.83 2.36
N GLU A 255 -23.22 -5.31 2.93
CA GLU A 255 -23.63 -4.92 4.29
C GLU A 255 -22.67 -5.51 5.32
N ASP A 256 -22.27 -6.76 5.13
CA ASP A 256 -21.29 -7.45 5.97
C ASP A 256 -19.91 -6.80 5.86
N LEU A 257 -19.48 -6.45 4.65
CA LEU A 257 -18.23 -5.71 4.43
C LEU A 257 -18.28 -4.33 5.10
N SER A 258 -19.38 -3.59 4.95
CA SER A 258 -19.56 -2.30 5.61
C SER A 258 -19.49 -2.42 7.12
N ARG A 259 -20.15 -3.43 7.70
CA ARG A 259 -20.17 -3.68 9.14
C ARG A 259 -18.77 -4.01 9.65
N ARG A 260 -18.07 -4.94 9.00
CA ARG A 260 -16.71 -5.34 9.36
C ARG A 260 -15.70 -4.19 9.26
N LEU A 261 -15.79 -3.36 8.22
CA LEU A 261 -14.93 -2.18 8.09
C LEU A 261 -15.18 -1.19 9.22
N LEU A 262 -16.44 -0.92 9.57
CA LEU A 262 -16.77 -0.07 10.72
C LEU A 262 -16.29 -0.68 12.04
N ASP A 263 -16.51 -1.98 12.25
CA ASP A 263 -16.05 -2.68 13.44
C ASP A 263 -14.53 -2.65 13.55
N HIS A 264 -13.81 -2.85 12.45
CA HIS A 264 -12.36 -2.76 12.42
C HIS A 264 -11.87 -1.35 12.76
N LEU A 265 -12.52 -0.32 12.22
CA LEU A 265 -12.18 1.08 12.50
C LEU A 265 -12.50 1.49 13.95
N CYS A 266 -13.50 0.88 14.59
CA CYS A 266 -13.96 1.27 15.94
C CYS A 266 -13.46 0.34 17.05
N THR A 267 -12.73 -0.73 16.72
CA THR A 267 -12.17 -1.65 17.71
C THR A 267 -10.73 -1.26 18.01
N PRO A 268 -10.38 -0.93 19.27
CA PRO A 268 -9.00 -0.60 19.61
C PRO A 268 -8.13 -1.85 19.45
N ARG A 269 -6.94 -1.72 18.87
CA ARG A 269 -5.99 -2.84 18.88
C ARG A 269 -5.55 -3.13 20.32
N PRO A 270 -5.37 -4.42 20.66
CA PRO A 270 -4.79 -4.79 21.95
C PRO A 270 -3.38 -4.19 22.07
N GLY A 271 -3.18 -3.34 23.07
CA GLY A 271 -1.89 -2.68 23.36
C GLY A 271 -1.86 -1.17 23.15
N THR A 272 -2.90 -0.57 22.56
CA THR A 272 -3.03 0.90 22.48
C THR A 272 -3.55 1.44 23.82
N PRO A 273 -2.79 2.27 24.57
CA PRO A 273 -3.32 2.89 25.78
C PRO A 273 -4.53 3.76 25.42
N PRO A 274 -5.59 3.77 26.25
CA PRO A 274 -6.78 4.58 25.97
C PRO A 274 -6.36 6.04 25.80
N ALA A 275 -6.91 6.69 24.78
CA ALA A 275 -6.73 8.12 24.58
C ALA A 275 -7.11 8.83 25.88
N ALA A 276 -6.14 9.50 26.50
CA ALA A 276 -6.34 10.19 27.77
C ALA A 276 -7.50 11.17 27.61
N GLU A 277 -8.65 10.83 28.21
CA GLU A 277 -9.74 11.77 28.38
C GLU A 277 -9.19 12.97 29.12
N GLY A 278 -9.25 14.14 28.47
CA GLY A 278 -8.92 15.41 29.08
C GLY A 278 -9.83 15.63 30.28
N ARG A 279 -9.36 15.26 31.47
CA ARG A 279 -9.96 15.71 32.72
C ARG A 279 -9.69 17.20 32.83
N GLY A 280 -10.74 17.95 32.52
CA GLY A 280 -10.85 19.38 32.78
C GLY A 280 -10.44 19.71 34.21
N GLY A 281 -9.74 20.83 34.32
CA GLY A 281 -9.39 21.42 35.59
C GLY A 281 -10.64 21.78 36.39
N ALA A 282 -10.57 21.48 37.68
CA ALA A 282 -11.26 22.24 38.71
C ALA A 282 -10.20 22.55 39.79
N ARG A 283 -9.64 23.75 39.69
CA ARG A 283 -9.08 24.54 40.78
C ARG A 283 -9.67 25.93 40.59
N ASP A 284 -10.73 26.23 41.32
CA ASP A 284 -10.70 27.11 42.50
C ASP A 284 -11.99 26.92 43.30
#